data_AF-A0A2V9KAI3-F1
#
_entry.id   AF-A0A2V9KAI3-F1
#
_cell.length_a   1.000
_cell.length_b   1.000
_cell.length_c   1.000
_cell.angle_alpha   90.00
_cell.angle_beta   90.00
_cell.angle_gamma   90.00
#
_symmetry.space_group_name_H-M   'P 1'
#
loop_
_entity.id
_entity.type
_entity.pdbx_description
1 polymer ?
#
loop_
_entity_poly.entity_id
_entity_poly.type
_entity_poly.pdbx_seq_one_letter_code
_entity_poly.pdbx_strand_id
1 'polypeptide(L)'
;MGRTEIRDPSRRKRYLLEYPIGIVSSMREMQRFQVDTGPLLVPDFTSQAEREIDRLEMAYIIYNRFDRAEFILRRPTRITEQSSREASLVLHYAEARQYPARTCILSGGAR
;
A
#
# COMPACT_ATOMS: atom_id res chain seq x y z
N MET A 1 10.70 10.24 -6.43
CA MET A 1 10.47 9.00 -5.64
C MET A 1 9.52 9.32 -4.51
N GLY A 2 8.69 8.37 -4.10
CA GLY A 2 7.89 8.47 -2.87
C GLY A 2 8.62 7.77 -1.73
N ARG A 3 8.52 8.34 -0.53
CA ARG A 3 9.02 7.73 0.70
C ARG A 3 7.91 7.78 1.75
N THR A 4 7.54 6.62 2.27
CA THR A 4 6.51 6.48 3.31
C THR A 4 7.09 5.76 4.53
N GLU A 5 7.01 6.41 5.69
CA GLU A 5 7.38 5.84 6.99
C GLU A 5 6.12 5.42 7.75
N ILE A 6 6.10 4.17 8.24
CA ILE A 6 5.07 3.64 9.14
C ILE A 6 5.75 3.19 10.44
N ARG A 7 5.15 3.56 11.56
CA ARG A 7 5.61 3.16 12.90
C ARG A 7 4.70 2.09 13.46
N ASP A 8 5.30 0.98 13.89
CA ASP A 8 4.62 -0.06 14.65
C ASP A 8 5.10 0.01 16.11
N PRO A 9 4.36 0.71 16.99
CA PRO A 9 4.74 0.84 18.39
C PRO A 9 4.65 -0.51 19.14
N SER A 10 3.76 -1.41 18.71
CA SER A 10 3.57 -2.71 19.37
C SER A 10 4.82 -3.58 19.25
N ARG A 11 5.48 -3.55 18.08
CA ARG A 11 6.73 -4.28 17.82
C ARG A 11 7.98 -3.41 17.97
N ARG A 12 7.83 -2.13 18.33
CA ARG A 12 8.90 -1.12 18.34
C ARG A 12 9.68 -1.07 17.02
N LYS A 13 8.98 -1.26 15.89
CA LYS A 13 9.57 -1.27 14.54
C LYS A 13 9.19 -0.01 13.77
N ARG A 14 10.08 0.35 12.84
CA ARG A 14 9.86 1.40 11.84
C ARG A 14 10.06 0.79 10.46
N TYR A 15 9.08 0.99 9.59
CA TYR A 15 9.11 0.53 8.22
C TYR A 15 9.24 1.72 7.30
N LEU A 16 10.23 1.69 6.40
CA LEU A 16 10.49 2.73 5.42
C LEU A 16 10.30 2.14 4.03
N LEU A 17 9.30 2.64 3.31
CA LEU A 17 9.01 2.24 1.94
C LEU A 17 9.49 3.34 1.01
N GLU A 18 10.36 2.99 0.06
CA GLU A 18 10.80 3.87 -1.02
C GLU A 18 10.39 3.28 -2.35
N TYR A 19 9.74 4.08 -3.20
CA TYR A 19 9.15 3.59 -4.44
C TYR A 19 9.16 4.68 -5.53
N PRO A 20 9.20 4.28 -6.81
CA PRO A 20 9.01 5.22 -7.90
C PRO A 20 7.59 5.79 -7.83
N ILE A 21 7.42 7.08 -8.08
CA ILE A 21 6.10 7.67 -8.32
C ILE A 21 5.97 7.78 -9.83
N GLY A 22 5.10 6.97 -10.42
CA GLY A 22 4.89 6.93 -11.87
C GLY A 22 4.06 8.10 -12.37
N ILE A 23 2.83 8.23 -11.88
CA ILE A 23 1.88 9.27 -12.27
C ILE A 23 1.19 9.81 -11.01
N VAL A 24 1.04 11.13 -10.92
CA VAL A 24 0.23 11.79 -9.89
C VAL A 24 -1.02 12.33 -10.54
N SER A 25 -2.19 11.81 -10.14
CA SER A 25 -3.45 12.43 -10.53
C SER A 25 -3.57 13.74 -9.77
N SER A 26 -3.80 14.86 -10.46
CA SER A 26 -3.95 16.16 -9.80
C SER A 26 -5.13 16.92 -10.39
N MET A 27 -5.95 17.49 -9.53
CA MET A 27 -7.06 18.37 -9.88
C MET A 27 -6.73 19.76 -9.33
N ARG A 28 -6.15 20.59 -10.18
CA ARG A 28 -5.56 21.89 -9.80
C ARG A 28 -6.60 22.83 -9.18
N GLU A 29 -7.81 22.88 -9.74
CA GLU A 29 -8.89 23.75 -9.27
C GLU A 29 -9.27 23.49 -7.81
N MET A 30 -9.24 22.23 -7.38
CA MET A 30 -9.56 21.83 -6.01
C MET A 30 -8.32 21.66 -5.13
N GLN A 31 -7.11 21.95 -5.65
CA GLN A 31 -5.82 21.68 -5.00
C GLN A 31 -5.71 20.24 -4.46
N ARG A 32 -6.29 19.27 -5.19
CA ARG A 32 -6.25 17.85 -4.83
C ARG A 32 -5.22 17.13 -5.66
N PHE A 33 -4.58 16.15 -5.05
CA PHE A 33 -3.73 15.19 -5.75
C PHE A 33 -4.01 13.80 -5.21
N GLN A 34 -3.64 12.79 -5.99
CA GLN A 34 -3.60 11.41 -5.56
C GLN A 34 -2.37 10.76 -6.18
N VAL A 35 -1.53 10.19 -5.33
CA VAL A 35 -0.55 9.21 -5.74
C VAL A 35 -1.21 7.85 -5.63
N ASP A 36 -1.11 7.07 -6.69
CA ASP A 36 -1.48 5.67 -6.75
C ASP A 36 -0.32 4.94 -7.42
N THR A 37 0.31 4.01 -6.70
CA THR A 37 1.51 3.34 -7.17
C THR A 37 1.58 1.94 -6.61
N GLY A 38 2.03 1.01 -7.44
CA GLY A 38 2.29 -0.35 -7.04
C GLY A 38 2.37 -1.30 -8.24
N PRO A 39 2.39 -2.60 -7.98
CA PRO A 39 2.41 -3.21 -6.64
C PRO A 39 3.77 -3.03 -5.94
N LEU A 40 3.73 -2.93 -4.60
CA LEU A 40 4.89 -2.85 -3.71
C LEU A 40 4.83 -3.99 -2.69
N LEU A 41 6.00 -4.44 -2.23
CA LEU A 41 6.09 -5.26 -1.03
C LEU A 41 5.92 -4.37 0.20
N VAL A 42 4.96 -4.71 1.05
CA VAL A 42 4.62 -3.97 2.26
C VAL A 42 4.61 -4.90 3.47
N PRO A 43 4.97 -4.43 4.67
CA PRO A 43 4.90 -5.26 5.87
C PRO A 43 3.46 -5.64 6.22
N ASP A 44 3.24 -6.92 6.51
CA ASP A 44 2.08 -7.37 7.27
C ASP A 44 2.32 -7.08 8.75
N PHE A 45 1.67 -6.02 9.23
CA PHE A 45 1.70 -5.60 10.63
C PHE A 45 0.97 -6.58 11.58
N THR A 46 0.42 -7.69 11.09
CA THR A 46 -0.24 -8.71 11.93
C THR A 46 0.55 -10.01 11.99
N SER A 47 1.36 -10.31 10.96
CA SER A 47 2.15 -11.54 10.89
C SER A 47 3.10 -11.74 12.08
N GLN A 48 3.20 -13.00 12.50
CA GLN A 48 4.14 -13.50 13.49
C GLN A 48 5.18 -14.46 12.88
N ALA A 49 5.24 -14.55 11.54
CA ALA A 49 6.16 -15.46 10.85
C ALA A 49 7.61 -15.22 11.32
N GLU A 50 8.42 -16.26 11.49
CA GLU A 50 9.76 -16.12 12.06
C GLU A 50 10.65 -15.18 11.24
N ARG A 51 10.68 -15.38 9.91
CA ARG A 51 11.52 -14.61 8.99
C ARG A 51 10.82 -13.34 8.54
N GLU A 52 11.57 -12.24 8.43
CA GLU A 52 11.00 -10.94 8.03
C GLU A 52 10.45 -10.95 6.60
N ILE A 53 11.07 -11.72 5.69
CA ILE A 53 10.61 -11.85 4.30
C ILE A 53 9.21 -12.45 4.20
N ASP A 54 8.86 -13.36 5.12
CA ASP A 54 7.56 -14.03 5.18
C ASP A 54 6.48 -13.11 5.81
N ARG A 55 6.86 -11.90 6.23
CA ARG A 55 5.94 -10.85 6.72
C ARG A 55 5.71 -9.77 5.67
N LEU A 56 6.01 -10.03 4.40
CA LEU A 56 5.75 -9.09 3.31
C LEU A 56 4.51 -9.53 2.51
N GLU A 57 3.70 -8.57 2.14
CA GLU A 57 2.52 -8.74 1.28
C GLU A 57 2.59 -7.78 0.10
N MET A 58 1.84 -8.06 -0.97
CA MET A 58 1.75 -7.13 -2.10
C MET A 58 0.57 -6.18 -1.96
N ALA A 59 0.83 -4.90 -2.18
CA ALA A 59 -0.19 -3.87 -2.18
C ALA A 59 0.08 -2.74 -3.17
N TYR A 60 -0.97 -2.05 -3.59
CA TYR A 60 -0.85 -0.68 -4.10
C TYR A 60 -0.87 0.29 -2.92
N ILE A 61 -0.07 1.35 -2.98
CA ILE A 61 -0.12 2.47 -2.04
C ILE A 61 -0.86 3.64 -2.67
N ILE A 62 -1.85 4.17 -1.95
CA ILE A 62 -2.66 5.31 -2.34
C ILE A 62 -2.58 6.38 -1.25
N TYR A 63 -2.33 7.62 -1.64
CA TYR A 63 -2.41 8.75 -0.71
C TYR A 63 -2.70 10.07 -1.42
N ASN A 64 -3.47 10.92 -0.75
CA ASN A 64 -3.76 12.31 -1.11
C ASN A 64 -3.43 13.29 0.03
N ARG A 65 -2.87 12.76 1.12
CA ARG A 65 -2.43 13.48 2.31
C ARG A 65 -1.12 12.87 2.80
N PHE A 66 -0.29 13.65 3.47
CA PHE A 66 1.06 13.22 3.88
C PHE A 66 1.12 12.56 5.27
N ASP A 67 -0.01 12.53 5.98
CA ASP A 67 -0.17 12.01 7.35
C ASP A 67 -0.74 10.58 7.42
N ARG A 68 -1.09 10.01 6.27
CA ARG A 68 -1.66 8.66 6.16
C ARG A 68 -1.38 8.07 4.78
N ALA A 69 -1.40 6.74 4.72
CA ALA A 69 -1.38 6.01 3.47
C ALA A 69 -2.39 4.87 3.52
N GLU A 70 -3.05 4.64 2.39
CA GLU A 70 -3.93 3.50 2.17
C GLU A 70 -3.21 2.45 1.33
N PHE A 71 -3.38 1.18 1.70
CA PHE A 71 -2.81 0.03 1.02
C PHE A 71 -3.92 -0.86 0.52
N ILE A 72 -3.97 -1.08 -0.80
CA ILE A 72 -4.88 -2.04 -1.40
C ILE A 72 -4.12 -3.36 -1.52
N LEU A 73 -4.42 -4.29 -0.63
CA LEU A 73 -3.72 -5.55 -0.43
C LEU A 73 -4.27 -6.65 -1.33
N ARG A 74 -3.35 -7.46 -1.86
CA ARG A 74 -3.70 -8.64 -2.66
C ARG A 74 -4.15 -9.78 -1.74
N ARG A 75 -5.39 -10.24 -1.90
CA ARG A 75 -5.99 -11.32 -1.12
C ARG A 75 -6.56 -12.43 -2.00
N PRO A 76 -6.65 -13.66 -1.49
CA PRO A 76 -7.52 -14.67 -2.06
C PRO A 76 -8.97 -14.19 -1.98
N THR A 77 -9.65 -14.11 -3.12
CA THR A 77 -11.03 -13.64 -3.25
C THR A 77 -11.84 -14.70 -3.96
N ARG A 78 -12.95 -15.11 -3.33
CA ARG A 78 -13.89 -16.07 -3.91
C ARG A 78 -14.77 -15.37 -4.93
N ILE A 79 -14.85 -15.94 -6.13
CA ILE A 79 -15.79 -15.55 -7.17
C ILE A 79 -16.85 -16.65 -7.24
N THR A 80 -18.10 -16.27 -7.00
CA THR A 80 -19.28 -17.12 -7.19
C THR A 80 -20.00 -16.64 -8.44
N GLU A 81 -20.05 -17.46 -9.49
CA GLU A 81 -20.97 -17.21 -10.60
C GLU A 81 -22.39 -17.62 -10.18
N GLN A 82 -23.39 -16.82 -10.56
CA GLN A 82 -24.80 -17.10 -10.24
C GLN A 82 -25.29 -18.44 -10.82
N SER A 83 -24.61 -18.98 -11.84
CA SER A 83 -24.94 -20.22 -12.54
C SER A 83 -24.05 -21.41 -12.17
N SER A 84 -22.96 -21.22 -11.41
CA SER A 84 -22.02 -22.29 -11.05
C SER A 84 -22.13 -22.69 -9.59
N ARG A 85 -22.10 -24.00 -9.32
CA ARG A 85 -22.02 -24.55 -7.95
C ARG A 85 -20.61 -24.46 -7.34
N GLU A 86 -19.59 -24.18 -8.14
CA GLU A 86 -18.19 -24.15 -7.70
C GLU A 86 -17.67 -22.72 -7.63
N ALA A 87 -17.21 -22.34 -6.44
CA ALA A 87 -16.55 -21.05 -6.22
C ALA A 87 -15.09 -21.13 -6.69
N SER A 88 -14.69 -20.26 -7.61
CA SER A 88 -13.29 -20.10 -8.00
C SER A 88 -12.57 -19.16 -7.04
N LEU A 89 -11.31 -19.46 -6.72
CA LEU A 89 -10.47 -18.61 -5.88
C LEU A 89 -9.43 -17.91 -6.76
N VAL A 90 -9.44 -16.57 -6.76
CA VAL A 90 -8.46 -15.76 -7.49
C VAL A 90 -7.69 -14.85 -6.53
N LEU A 91 -6.52 -14.38 -6.94
CA LEU A 91 -5.80 -13.34 -6.21
C LEU A 91 -6.21 -11.97 -6.73
N HIS A 92 -6.87 -11.16 -5.90
CA HIS A 92 -7.37 -9.84 -6.26
C HIS A 92 -6.95 -8.79 -5.23
N TYR A 93 -6.79 -7.54 -5.66
CA TYR A 93 -6.56 -6.40 -4.76
C TYR A 93 -7.91 -6.00 -4.13
N ALA A 94 -8.26 -6.67 -3.04
CA ALA A 94 -9.63 -6.70 -2.52
C ALA A 94 -9.78 -6.17 -1.08
N GLU A 95 -8.67 -5.85 -0.41
CA GLU A 95 -8.70 -5.35 0.96
C GLU A 95 -7.97 -4.01 1.05
N ALA A 96 -8.67 -2.96 1.51
CA ALA A 96 -8.06 -1.67 1.79
C ALA A 96 -7.71 -1.55 3.27
N ARG A 97 -6.46 -1.16 3.57
CA ARG A 97 -6.01 -0.85 4.94
C ARG A 97 -5.34 0.51 4.98
N GLN A 98 -5.77 1.36 5.90
CA GLN A 98 -5.17 2.67 6.12
C GLN A 98 -4.27 2.64 7.36
N TYR A 99 -3.09 3.23 7.26
CA TYR A 99 -2.19 3.44 8.39
C TYR A 99 -1.86 4.92 8.56
N PRO A 100 -1.72 5.41 9.81
CA PRO A 100 -0.97 6.63 10.08
C PRO A 100 0.44 6.48 9.51
N ALA A 101 0.87 7.45 8.72
CA ALA A 101 2.13 7.38 8.03
C ALA A 101 2.72 8.78 7.85
N ARG A 102 4.04 8.86 7.65
CA ARG A 102 4.70 10.08 7.20
C ARG A 102 5.19 9.88 5.78
N THR A 103 4.55 10.57 4.85
CA THR A 103 4.86 10.46 3.42
C THR A 103 5.53 11.73 2.91
N CYS A 104 6.56 11.58 2.10
CA CYS A 104 7.15 12.69 1.34
C CYS A 104 7.42 12.30 -0.12
N ILE A 105 7.33 13.30 -0.99
CA ILE A 105 7.72 13.21 -2.39
C ILE A 105 9.12 13.79 -2.49
N LEU A 106 10.07 12.96 -2.90
CA LEU A 106 11.47 13.34 -3.08
C LEU A 106 11.69 13.72 -4.55
N SER A 107 12.05 14.98 -4.79
CA SER A 107 12.61 15.46 -6.06
C SER A 107 14.15 15.40 -5.97
N GLY A 108 14.80 15.05 -7.08
CA GLY A 108 16.26 14.91 -7.16
C GLY A 108 17.01 16.25 -7.14
N GLY A 109 16.68 17.17 -6.22
CA GLY A 109 17.40 18.42 -6.04
C GLY A 109 18.87 18.18 -5.71
N ALA A 110 19.74 18.86 -6.46
CA ALA A 110 21.19 18.70 -6.52
C ALA A 110 21.86 18.63 -5.14
N ARG A 111 22.83 17.71 -5.04
CA ARG A 111 23.99 17.85 -4.14
C ARG A 111 24.94 18.89 -4.70
#